data_AF-A0A4R1NH00-F1
#
_entry.id   AF-A0A4R1NH00-F1
#
_cell.length_a   1.000
_cell.length_b   1.000
_cell.length_c   1.000
_cell.angle_alpha   90.00
_cell.angle_beta   90.00
_cell.angle_gamma   90.00
#
_symmetry.space_group_name_H-M   'P 1'
#
loop_
_entity.id
_entity.type
_entity.pdbx_description
1 polymer ?
#
loop_
_entity_poly.entity_id
_entity_poly.type
_entity_poly.pdbx_seq_one_letter_code
_entity_poly.pdbx_strand_id
1 'polypeptide(L)'
;MSKYRCIICGNFITPNKDNFAVGDNVVFAIKKELVNSFRITTRIGKIEWVKDKVAGIKSGNKTFERIFDQLHPADAPSPLAYALGEICECEVPNHG
;
A
#
# COMPACT_ATOMS: atom_id res chain seq x y z
N MET A 1 11.59 -0.53 14.44
CA MET A 1 10.17 -0.35 14.84
C MET A 1 9.36 -0.12 13.58
N SER A 2 8.27 -0.87 13.40
CA SER A 2 7.43 -0.75 12.20
C SER A 2 6.71 0.59 12.19
N LYS A 3 6.83 1.36 11.10
CA LYS A 3 6.24 2.70 10.93
C LYS A 3 4.70 2.73 11.02
N TYR A 4 4.08 1.55 11.11
CA TYR A 4 2.63 1.33 11.11
C TYR A 4 2.10 0.81 12.45
N ARG A 5 2.88 0.91 13.53
CA ARG A 5 2.41 0.63 14.89
C ARG A 5 2.54 1.88 15.75
N CYS A 6 1.49 2.18 16.48
CA CYS A 6 1.49 3.27 17.44
C CYS A 6 2.37 2.91 18.63
N ILE A 7 3.23 3.85 19.02
CA ILE A 7 4.10 3.69 20.19
C ILE A 7 3.34 3.81 21.52
N ILE A 8 2.17 4.45 21.51
CA ILE A 8 1.36 4.72 22.71
C ILE A 8 0.46 3.53 23.03
N CYS A 9 -0.32 3.06 22.05
CA CYS A 9 -1.28 1.98 22.25
C CYS A 9 -0.91 0.65 21.58
N GLY A 10 0.17 0.61 20.78
CA GLY A 10 0.57 -0.61 20.06
C GLY A 10 -0.28 -0.95 18.82
N ASN A 11 -1.41 -0.26 18.63
CA ASN A 11 -2.37 -0.50 17.55
C ASN A 11 -1.85 -0.06 16.18
N PHE A 12 -2.51 -0.50 15.11
CA PHE A 12 -2.05 -0.22 13.76
C PHE A 12 -2.37 1.20 13.31
N ILE A 13 -1.37 1.91 12.81
CA ILE A 13 -1.54 3.22 12.18
C ILE A 13 -1.94 2.98 10.73
N THR A 14 -3.04 3.60 10.29
CA THR A 14 -3.49 3.51 8.89
C THR A 14 -2.44 4.14 7.96
N PRO A 15 -2.04 3.43 6.89
CA PRO A 15 -1.08 3.98 5.95
C PRO A 15 -1.74 5.14 5.20
N ASN A 16 -1.03 6.26 5.07
CA ASN A 16 -1.50 7.37 4.26
C ASN A 16 -1.39 6.99 2.77
N LYS A 17 -2.54 6.71 2.15
CA LYS A 17 -2.63 6.27 0.75
C LYS A 17 -2.48 7.41 -0.27
N ASP A 18 -2.49 8.67 0.16
CA ASP A 18 -2.32 9.81 -0.74
C ASP A 18 -0.84 10.24 -0.91
N ASN A 19 0.10 9.65 -0.15
CA ASN A 19 1.46 10.14 -0.08
C ASN A 19 2.51 9.19 -0.69
N PHE A 20 2.21 8.62 -1.86
CA PHE A 20 3.15 7.78 -2.59
C PHE A 20 4.13 8.63 -3.42
N ALA A 21 5.43 8.36 -3.27
CA ALA A 21 6.49 9.04 -3.99
C ALA A 21 7.26 8.10 -4.93
N VAL A 22 7.96 8.70 -5.90
CA VAL A 22 8.91 7.96 -6.74
C VAL A 22 9.99 7.33 -5.86
N GLY A 23 10.22 6.04 -6.04
CA GLY A 23 11.15 5.26 -5.23
C GLY A 23 10.50 4.36 -4.20
N ASP A 24 9.23 4.58 -3.85
CA ASP A 24 8.53 3.77 -2.86
C ASP A 24 8.21 2.37 -3.37
N ASN A 25 8.27 1.40 -2.47
CA ASN A 25 7.81 0.04 -2.72
C ASN A 25 6.33 -0.08 -2.35
N VAL A 26 5.54 -0.54 -3.31
CA VAL A 26 4.10 -0.72 -3.16
C VAL A 26 3.68 -2.12 -3.57
N VAL A 27 2.69 -2.64 -2.87
CA VAL A 27 1.91 -3.81 -3.23
C VAL A 27 0.72 -3.37 -4.05
N PHE A 28 0.49 -4.05 -5.17
CA PHE A 28 -0.67 -3.83 -6.02
C PHE A 28 -1.25 -5.16 -6.49
N ALA A 29 -2.55 -5.15 -6.78
CA ALA A 29 -3.26 -6.32 -7.30
C ALA A 29 -3.22 -6.35 -8.83
N ILE A 30 -3.01 -7.55 -9.37
CA ILE A 30 -3.14 -7.84 -10.80
C ILE A 30 -4.28 -8.83 -10.96
N LYS A 31 -5.30 -8.42 -11.72
CA LYS A 31 -6.36 -9.31 -12.18
C LYS A 31 -5.88 -10.01 -13.45
N LYS A 32 -5.86 -11.34 -13.43
CA LYS A 32 -5.64 -12.17 -14.61
C LYS A 32 -6.95 -12.86 -14.96
N GLU A 33 -7.49 -12.54 -16.13
CA GLU A 33 -8.70 -13.19 -16.63
C GLU A 33 -8.35 -14.57 -17.23
N LEU A 34 -9.20 -15.54 -16.92
CA LEU A 34 -9.18 -16.91 -17.38
C LEU A 34 -10.51 -17.15 -18.12
N VAL A 35 -10.60 -18.23 -18.90
CA VAL A 35 -11.74 -18.51 -19.79
C VAL A 35 -13.11 -18.43 -19.07
N ASN A 36 -13.20 -18.86 -17.81
CA ASN A 36 -14.43 -18.82 -17.00
C ASN A 36 -14.24 -18.24 -15.59
N SER A 37 -13.10 -17.60 -15.30
CA SER A 37 -12.80 -17.11 -13.96
C SER A 37 -11.79 -15.96 -13.98
N PHE A 38 -11.55 -15.35 -12.84
CA PHE A 38 -10.45 -14.40 -12.67
C PHE A 38 -9.60 -14.80 -11.49
N ARG A 39 -8.29 -14.61 -11.61
CA ARG A 39 -7.33 -14.77 -10.51
C ARG A 39 -6.76 -13.41 -10.16
N ILE A 40 -6.91 -13.02 -8.90
CA ILE A 40 -6.24 -11.85 -8.36
C ILE A 40 -4.91 -12.32 -7.75
N THR A 41 -3.82 -11.66 -8.11
CA THR A 41 -2.50 -11.91 -7.52
C THR A 41 -1.91 -10.58 -7.07
N THR A 42 -1.41 -10.53 -5.85
CA THR A 42 -0.68 -9.38 -5.33
C THR A 42 0.78 -9.45 -5.78
N ARG A 43 1.34 -8.30 -6.18
CA ARG A 43 2.76 -8.16 -6.50
C ARG A 43 3.32 -6.94 -5.81
N ILE A 44 4.62 -7.02 -5.51
CA ILE A 44 5.41 -5.89 -5.03
C ILE A 44 6.10 -5.27 -6.24
N GLY A 45 6.13 -3.94 -6.29
CA GLY A 45 6.87 -3.18 -7.28
C GLY A 45 7.29 -1.82 -6.73
N LYS A 46 8.13 -1.14 -7.49
CA LYS A 46 8.68 0.17 -7.13
C LYS A 46 8.07 1.26 -8.01
N ILE A 47 7.68 2.38 -7.43
CA ILE A 47 7.16 3.52 -8.19
C ILE A 47 8.30 4.18 -8.96
N GLU A 48 8.18 4.25 -10.28
CA GLU A 48 9.11 4.95 -11.17
C GLU A 48 8.65 6.37 -11.50
N TRP A 49 7.35 6.62 -11.56
CA TRP A 49 6.79 7.94 -11.82
C TRP A 49 5.41 8.09 -11.19
N VAL A 50 5.02 9.34 -10.94
CA VAL A 50 3.70 9.72 -10.44
C VAL A 50 3.15 10.85 -11.31
N LYS A 51 1.88 10.75 -11.71
CA LYS A 51 1.17 11.79 -12.46
C LYS A 51 -0.30 11.77 -12.05
N ASP A 52 -0.83 12.90 -11.55
CA ASP A 52 -2.26 13.09 -11.24
C ASP A 52 -2.91 11.91 -10.49
N LYS A 53 -2.28 11.44 -9.39
CA LYS A 53 -2.70 10.27 -8.57
C LYS A 53 -2.62 8.90 -9.26
N VAL A 54 -1.95 8.81 -10.39
CA VAL A 54 -1.54 7.57 -11.06
C VAL A 54 -0.05 7.37 -10.83
N ALA A 55 0.35 6.17 -10.41
CA ALA A 55 1.73 5.76 -10.31
C ALA A 55 2.07 4.72 -11.39
N GLY A 56 3.23 4.88 -12.02
CA GLY A 56 3.87 3.84 -12.81
C GLY A 56 4.74 2.97 -11.91
N ILE A 57 4.42 1.69 -11.80
CA ILE A 57 5.05 0.75 -10.87
C ILE A 57 5.80 -0.31 -11.64
N LYS A 58 7.11 -0.36 -11.45
CA LYS A 58 7.97 -1.39 -12.03
C LYS A 58 8.00 -2.62 -11.16
N SER A 59 7.64 -3.76 -11.75
CA SER A 59 7.73 -5.07 -11.11
C SER A 59 8.37 -6.05 -12.09
N GLY A 60 9.65 -6.37 -11.85
CA GLY A 60 10.48 -7.09 -12.81
C GLY A 60 10.70 -6.28 -14.09
N ASN A 61 10.47 -6.91 -15.25
CA ASN A 61 10.65 -6.29 -16.58
C ASN A 61 9.39 -5.57 -17.11
N LYS A 62 8.38 -5.35 -16.26
CA LYS A 62 7.12 -4.72 -16.67
C LYS A 62 6.81 -3.52 -15.77
N THR A 63 6.27 -2.47 -16.38
CA THR A 63 5.73 -1.31 -15.69
C THR A 63 4.19 -1.38 -15.75
N PHE A 64 3.55 -1.16 -14.60
CA PHE A 64 2.11 -1.22 -14.43
C PHE A 64 1.61 0.14 -13.96
N GLU A 65 0.59 0.67 -14.61
CA GLU A 65 -0.04 1.93 -14.20
C GLU A 65 -1.20 1.64 -13.25
N ARG A 66 -1.20 2.29 -12.09
CA ARG A 66 -2.23 2.12 -11.07
C ARG A 66 -2.53 3.44 -10.38
N ILE A 67 -3.80 3.65 -10.09
CA ILE A 67 -4.24 4.75 -9.22
C ILE A 67 -3.81 4.49 -7.79
N PHE A 68 -3.56 5.55 -7.02
CA PHE A 68 -3.09 5.46 -5.64
C PHE A 68 -3.99 4.61 -4.73
N ASP A 69 -5.31 4.65 -4.95
CA ASP A 69 -6.28 3.87 -4.16
C ASP A 69 -6.09 2.34 -4.28
N GLN A 70 -5.51 1.89 -5.40
CA GLN A 70 -5.19 0.48 -5.66
C GLN A 70 -3.81 0.08 -5.13
N LEU A 71 -3.10 0.99 -4.48
CA LEU A 71 -1.77 0.77 -3.93
C LEU A 71 -1.81 0.62 -2.43
N HIS A 72 -0.94 -0.26 -1.95
CA HIS A 72 -0.70 -0.46 -0.54
C HIS A 72 0.80 -0.40 -0.30
N PRO A 73 1.31 0.30 0.74
CA PRO A 73 2.74 0.32 0.99
C PRO A 73 3.26 -1.10 1.26
N ALA A 74 4.42 -1.47 0.70
CA ALA A 74 5.00 -2.80 0.90
C ALA A 74 5.40 -3.07 2.36
N ASP A 75 5.79 -2.03 3.07
CA ASP A 75 6.13 -2.08 4.49
C ASP A 75 4.91 -2.06 5.43
N ALA A 76 3.70 -1.81 4.88
CA ALA A 76 2.49 -1.77 5.69
C ALA A 76 1.93 -3.18 5.94
N PRO A 77 1.34 -3.43 7.14
CA PRO A 77 0.59 -4.64 7.41
C PRO A 77 -0.44 -4.92 6.31
N SER A 78 -0.73 -6.19 6.04
CA SER A 78 -1.72 -6.55 5.03
C SER A 78 -3.11 -6.02 5.43
N PRO A 79 -4.03 -5.79 4.47
CA PRO A 79 -5.40 -5.38 4.77
C PRO A 79 -6.10 -6.34 5.76
N LEU A 80 -5.77 -7.63 5.69
CA LEU A 80 -6.24 -8.65 6.63
C LEU A 80 -5.72 -8.40 8.06
N ALA A 81 -4.46 -7.99 8.23
CA ALA A 81 -3.92 -7.63 9.52
C ALA A 81 -4.61 -6.39 10.12
N TYR A 82 -4.97 -5.42 9.28
CA TYR A 82 -5.77 -4.26 9.69
C TYR A 82 -7.22 -4.62 10.03
N ALA A 83 -7.82 -5.60 9.36
CA ALA A 83 -9.19 -6.05 9.64
C ALA A 83 -9.29 -6.87 10.94
N LEU A 84 -8.22 -7.58 11.31
CA LEU A 84 -8.15 -8.39 12.53
C LEU A 84 -7.58 -7.61 13.73
N GLY A 85 -6.79 -6.58 13.48
CA GLY A 85 -6.17 -5.76 14.50
C GLY A 85 -6.97 -4.50 14.80
N GLU A 86 -6.75 -3.94 15.99
CA GLU A 86 -7.31 -2.65 16.35
C GLU A 86 -6.56 -1.52 15.61
N ILE A 87 -7.33 -0.58 15.06
CA ILE A 87 -6.80 0.63 14.44
C ILE A 87 -6.48 1.63 15.56
N CYS A 88 -5.36 2.33 15.42
CA CYS A 88 -4.99 3.37 16.37
C CYS A 88 -5.92 4.58 16.21
N GLU A 89 -6.60 4.95 17.30
CA GLU A 89 -7.42 6.16 17.41
C GLU A 89 -6.74 7.24 18.27
N CYS A 90 -5.46 7.07 18.61
CA CYS A 90 -4.74 8.09 19.35
C CYS A 90 -4.68 9.36 18.48
N GLU A 91 -5.36 10.42 18.90
CA GLU A 91 -5.14 11.76 18.36
C GLU A 91 -3.65 12.07 18.51
N VAL A 92 -2.98 12.25 17.38
CA VAL A 92 -1.56 12.58 17.28
C VAL A 92 -1.14 13.58 18.38
N PRO A 93 -0.14 13.29 19.23
CA PRO A 93 0.70 14.38 19.68
C PRO A 93 1.45 14.86 18.44
N ASN A 94 1.21 16.11 18.05
CA ASN A 94 1.97 16.85 17.06
C ASN A 94 3.47 16.48 17.16
N HIS A 95 4.02 15.86 16.12
CA HIS A 95 5.47 15.85 15.94
C HIS A 95 5.86 17.24 15.40
N GLY A 96 6.15 18.15 16.33
CA GLY A 96 6.85 19.40 16.07
C GLY A 96 8.32 19.17 15.74
#